data_AF-A0A2N2I3S6-F1
#
_entry.id   AF-A0A2N2I3S6-F1
#
_cell.length_a   1.000
_cell.length_b   1.000
_cell.length_c   1.000
_cell.angle_alpha   90.00
_cell.angle_beta   90.00
_cell.angle_gamma   90.00
#
_symmetry.space_group_name_H-M   'P 1'
#
loop_
_entity.id
_entity.type
_entity.pdbx_description
1 polymer ?
#
loop_
_entity_poly.entity_id
_entity_poly.type
_entity_poly.pdbx_seq_one_letter_code
_entity_poly.pdbx_strand_id
1 'polypeptide(L)'
;MDSSDDDVLDVLWRNVLEDWDNPKAHDGFLQMAWERGELGSAAGKYRAALEDPARQELAQAKMKAAALLAMQEMEGSKSSPHSAPRWILWVAGALCAAALGLLAWALVR
;
A
#
# COMPACT_ATOMS: atom_id res chain seq x y z
N MET A 1 13.25 15.84 11.83
CA MET A 1 14.07 14.84 11.11
C MET A 1 13.05 14.13 10.24
N ASP A 2 12.81 14.58 9.02
CA ASP A 2 13.76 14.56 7.91
C ASP A 2 13.32 15.53 6.80
N SER A 3 14.11 16.56 6.51
CA SER A 3 13.81 17.56 5.46
C SER A 3 14.47 17.21 4.13
N SER A 4 15.42 16.27 4.13
CA SER A 4 16.23 15.92 2.96
C SER A 4 15.53 14.93 2.04
N ASP A 5 14.50 14.27 2.55
CA ASP A 5 13.72 13.29 1.82
C ASP A 5 12.67 13.96 0.92
N ASP A 6 11.93 14.98 1.39
CA ASP A 6 11.06 15.79 0.53
C ASP A 6 11.83 16.35 -0.68
N ASP A 7 13.12 16.69 -0.49
CA ASP A 7 13.99 17.22 -1.54
C ASP A 7 14.18 16.24 -2.71
N VAL A 8 14.23 14.92 -2.48
CA VAL A 8 14.48 13.93 -3.55
C VAL A 8 13.29 13.81 -4.50
N LEU A 9 12.08 13.73 -3.95
CA LEU A 9 10.85 13.65 -4.75
C LEU A 9 10.62 14.94 -5.53
N ASP A 10 10.95 16.10 -4.96
CA ASP A 10 10.84 17.38 -5.64
C ASP A 10 11.91 17.56 -6.72
N VAL A 11 13.12 17.05 -6.52
CA VAL A 11 14.16 16.99 -7.57
C VAL A 11 13.72 16.09 -8.73
N LEU A 12 13.20 14.90 -8.46
CA LEU A 12 12.70 14.00 -9.51
C LEU A 12 11.50 14.61 -10.24
N TRP A 13 10.61 15.30 -9.52
CA TRP A 13 9.49 16.00 -10.14
C TRP A 13 9.96 17.14 -11.05
N ARG A 14 10.95 17.92 -10.63
CA ARG A 14 11.58 18.92 -11.50
C ARG A 14 12.15 18.30 -12.77
N ASN A 15 12.83 17.17 -12.67
CA ASN A 15 13.34 16.45 -13.83
C ASN A 15 12.22 16.01 -14.78
N VAL A 16 11.08 15.56 -14.24
CA VAL A 16 9.86 15.28 -15.03
C VAL A 16 9.34 16.53 -15.73
N LEU A 17 9.37 17.69 -15.09
CA LEU A 17 8.91 18.94 -15.70
C LEU A 17 9.87 19.47 -16.79
N GLU A 18 11.17 19.25 -16.60
CA GLU A 18 12.22 19.62 -17.56
C GLU A 18 12.20 18.72 -18.81
N ASP A 19 11.86 17.44 -18.65
CA ASP A 19 11.83 16.44 -19.72
C ASP A 19 10.54 15.60 -19.67
N TRP A 20 9.42 16.25 -20.01
CA TRP A 20 8.07 15.69 -19.86
C TRP A 20 7.80 14.48 -20.76
N ASP A 21 8.41 14.42 -21.94
CA ASP A 21 8.19 13.31 -22.86
C ASP A 21 9.08 12.10 -22.55
N ASN A 22 9.93 12.19 -21.51
CA ASN A 22 10.84 11.12 -21.13
C ASN A 22 10.20 10.14 -20.15
N PRO A 23 9.83 8.93 -20.60
CA PRO A 23 9.14 7.96 -19.76
C PRO A 23 9.97 7.57 -18.53
N LYS A 24 11.30 7.57 -18.61
CA LYS A 24 12.18 7.20 -17.49
C LYS A 24 12.11 8.20 -16.34
N ALA A 25 11.94 9.49 -16.65
CA ALA A 25 11.79 10.52 -15.61
C ALA A 25 10.51 10.27 -14.80
N HIS A 26 9.41 9.96 -15.49
CA HIS A 26 8.13 9.63 -14.85
C HIS A 26 8.22 8.34 -14.03
N ASP A 27 8.84 7.30 -14.59
CA ASP A 27 8.91 5.99 -13.93
C ASP A 27 9.78 6.07 -12.67
N GLY A 28 10.91 6.79 -12.72
CA GLY A 28 11.75 7.04 -11.56
C GLY A 28 11.05 7.84 -10.46
N PHE A 29 10.27 8.86 -10.84
CA PHE A 29 9.46 9.62 -9.89
C PHE A 29 8.37 8.76 -9.23
N LEU A 30 7.60 8.01 -10.01
CA LEU A 30 6.55 7.14 -9.49
C LEU A 30 7.10 6.01 -8.62
N GLN A 31 8.24 5.44 -9.00
CA GLN A 31 8.89 4.41 -8.21
C GLN A 31 9.35 4.95 -6.85
N MET A 32 10.01 6.11 -6.82
CA MET A 32 10.41 6.74 -5.56
C MET A 32 9.19 7.10 -4.70
N ALA A 33 8.11 7.59 -5.31
CA ALA A 33 6.87 7.89 -4.60
C ALA A 33 6.22 6.62 -4.02
N TRP A 34 6.28 5.50 -4.74
CA TRP A 34 5.78 4.21 -4.26
C TRP A 34 6.62 3.67 -3.09
N GLU A 35 7.95 3.68 -3.20
CA GLU A 35 8.85 3.22 -2.14
C GLU A 35 8.67 3.99 -0.82
N ARG A 36 8.17 5.23 -0.91
CA ARG A 36 7.93 6.12 0.23
C ARG A 36 6.47 6.16 0.71
N GLY A 37 5.55 5.46 0.03
CA GLY A 37 4.12 5.54 0.35
C GLY A 37 3.48 6.90 0.04
N GLU A 38 4.09 7.70 -0.83
CA GLU A 38 3.67 9.06 -1.20
C GLU A 38 2.96 9.14 -2.56
N LEU A 39 2.41 8.03 -3.05
CA LEU A 39 1.68 7.99 -4.33
C LEU A 39 0.52 9.00 -4.39
N GLY A 40 -0.09 9.34 -3.26
CA GLY A 40 -1.12 10.38 -3.17
C GLY A 40 -0.59 11.78 -3.49
N SER A 41 0.58 12.14 -2.96
CA SER A 41 1.27 13.40 -3.23
C SER A 41 1.70 13.47 -4.70
N ALA A 42 2.26 12.37 -5.22
CA ALA A 42 2.64 12.24 -6.63
C ALA A 42 1.44 12.39 -7.58
N ALA A 43 0.30 11.78 -7.26
CA ALA A 43 -0.93 11.95 -8.04
C ALA A 43 -1.45 13.40 -8.00
N GLY A 44 -1.26 14.12 -6.89
CA GLY A 44 -1.56 15.55 -6.78
C GLY A 44 -0.75 16.40 -7.77
N LYS A 45 0.54 16.12 -7.90
CA LYS A 45 1.44 16.77 -8.86
C LYS A 45 1.00 16.53 -10.32
N TYR A 46 0.62 15.31 -10.67
CA TYR A 46 0.06 15.02 -12.00
C TYR A 46 -1.32 15.66 -12.23
N ARG A 47 -2.15 15.77 -11.19
CA ARG A 47 -3.44 16.46 -11.30
C ARG A 47 -3.25 17.93 -11.66
N ALA A 48 -2.27 18.61 -11.09
CA ALA A 48 -1.93 19.99 -11.47
C ALA A 48 -1.47 20.08 -12.93
N ALA A 49 -0.74 19.08 -13.43
CA ALA A 49 -0.31 19.04 -14.84
C ALA A 49 -1.46 18.82 -15.84
N LEU A 50 -2.68 18.47 -15.40
CA LEU A 50 -3.86 18.38 -16.28
C LEU A 50 -4.37 19.75 -16.73
N GLU A 51 -3.95 20.83 -16.08
CA GLU A 51 -4.32 22.20 -16.46
C GLU A 51 -3.67 22.61 -17.80
N ASP A 52 -2.57 21.95 -18.19
CA ASP A 52 -1.93 22.13 -19.49
C ASP A 52 -2.48 21.10 -20.50
N PRO A 53 -3.21 21.55 -21.55
CA PRO A 53 -3.77 20.67 -22.57
C PRO A 53 -2.72 19.81 -23.29
N ALA A 54 -1.48 20.30 -23.44
CA ALA A 54 -0.41 19.55 -24.11
C ALA A 54 0.08 18.36 -23.28
N ARG A 55 -0.08 18.42 -21.96
CA ARG A 55 0.41 17.42 -21.00
C ARG A 55 -0.69 16.50 -20.47
N GLN A 56 -1.95 16.84 -20.77
CA GLN A 56 -3.13 16.23 -20.19
C GLN A 56 -3.19 14.71 -20.39
N GLU A 57 -2.96 14.22 -21.60
CA GLU A 57 -3.06 12.79 -21.92
C GLU A 57 -2.04 11.96 -21.12
N LEU A 58 -0.77 12.40 -21.12
CA LEU A 58 0.30 11.73 -20.38
C LEU A 58 0.07 11.81 -18.87
N ALA A 59 -0.35 12.96 -18.35
CA ALA A 59 -0.66 13.14 -16.94
C ALA A 59 -1.80 12.22 -16.49
N GLN A 60 -2.86 12.07 -17.30
CA GLN A 60 -3.94 11.11 -17.02
C GLN A 60 -3.42 9.67 -17.00
N ALA A 61 -2.56 9.30 -17.95
CA ALA A 61 -1.97 7.96 -17.99
C ALA A 61 -1.12 7.67 -16.74
N LYS A 62 -0.29 8.63 -16.31
CA LYS A 62 0.56 8.48 -15.12
C LYS A 62 -0.24 8.52 -13.81
N MET A 63 -1.34 9.28 -13.73
CA MET A 63 -2.27 9.18 -12.60
C MET A 63 -2.90 7.78 -12.49
N LYS A 64 -3.31 7.18 -13.61
CA LYS A 64 -3.83 5.81 -13.63
C LYS A 64 -2.76 4.80 -13.18
N ALA A 65 -1.51 4.98 -13.61
CA ALA A 65 -0.40 4.15 -13.17
C ALA A 65 -0.15 4.26 -11.65
N ALA A 66 -0.16 5.48 -11.09
CA ALA A 66 -0.05 5.70 -9.65
C ALA A 66 -1.19 5.03 -8.86
N ALA A 67 -2.43 5.11 -9.36
CA ALA A 67 -3.57 4.44 -8.74
C ALA A 67 -3.43 2.90 -8.76
N LEU A 68 -2.91 2.34 -9.86
CA LEU A 68 -2.68 0.91 -10.00
C LEU A 68 -1.58 0.41 -9.05
N LEU A 69 -0.49 1.18 -8.89
CA LEU A 69 0.56 0.89 -7.91
C LEU A 69 0.01 0.91 -6.47
N ALA A 70 -0.82 1.90 -6.13
CA ALA A 70 -1.46 1.98 -4.83
C ALA A 70 -2.41 0.79 -4.57
N MET A 71 -3.15 0.34 -5.60
CA MET A 71 -3.98 -0.87 -5.49
C MET A 71 -3.13 -2.12 -5.25
N GLN A 72 -2.00 -2.28 -5.94
CA GLN A 72 -1.08 -3.40 -5.73
C GLN A 72 -0.53 -3.42 -4.31
N GLU A 73 -0.23 -2.25 -3.73
CA GLU A 73 0.18 -2.14 -2.32
C GLU A 73 -0.92 -2.60 -1.35
N MET A 74 -2.18 -2.21 -1.60
CA MET A 74 -3.32 -2.67 -0.79
C MET A 74 -3.58 -4.19 -0.93
N GLU A 75 -3.33 -4.76 -2.11
CA GLU A 75 -3.46 -6.19 -2.35
C GLU A 75 -2.31 -6.98 -1.71
N GLY A 76 -1.09 -6.47 -1.78
CA GLY A 76 0.08 -7.08 -1.11
C GLY A 76 0.01 -7.01 0.41
N SER A 77 -0.57 -5.95 0.97
CA SER A 77 -0.82 -5.80 2.41
C SER A 77 -1.99 -6.63 2.93
N LYS A 78 -2.81 -7.24 2.06
CA LYS A 78 -3.64 -8.40 2.43
C LYS A 78 -2.75 -9.65 2.58
N SER A 79 -1.80 -9.58 3.50
CA SER A 79 -1.00 -10.73 3.89
C SER A 79 -1.90 -11.86 4.40
N SER A 80 -1.54 -13.07 3.97
CA SER A 80 -2.24 -14.35 4.10
C SER A 80 -2.89 -14.58 5.47
N PRO A 81 -4.04 -15.27 5.54
CA PRO A 81 -4.54 -15.76 6.82
C PRO A 81 -3.40 -16.59 7.44
N HIS A 82 -2.84 -16.10 8.54
CA HIS A 82 -1.86 -16.83 9.31
C HIS A 82 -2.55 -18.14 9.70
N SER A 83 -2.22 -19.23 9.00
CA SER A 83 -2.78 -20.54 9.26
C SER A 83 -2.40 -20.88 10.69
N ALA A 84 -3.33 -20.69 11.63
CA ALA A 84 -3.11 -21.08 13.02
C ALA A 84 -2.69 -22.56 12.99
N PRO A 85 -1.53 -22.92 13.54
CA PRO A 85 -1.04 -24.27 13.43
C PRO A 85 -2.06 -25.20 14.11
N ARG A 86 -2.41 -26.30 13.43
CA ARG A 86 -3.57 -27.15 13.78
C ARG A 86 -3.59 -27.59 15.26
N TRP A 87 -2.44 -27.63 15.94
CA TRP A 87 -2.35 -27.92 17.37
C TRP A 87 -3.07 -26.89 18.26
N ILE A 88 -3.15 -25.62 17.86
CA ILE A 88 -3.91 -24.59 18.59
C ILE A 88 -5.42 -24.90 18.59
N LEU A 89 -5.96 -25.44 17.49
CA LEU A 89 -7.35 -25.88 17.44
C LEU A 89 -7.61 -27.06 18.39
N TRP A 90 -6.67 -28.00 18.49
CA TRP A 90 -6.75 -29.11 19.44
C TRP A 90 -6.68 -28.63 20.89
N VAL A 91 -5.80 -27.68 21.20
CA VAL A 91 -5.69 -27.09 22.55
C VAL A 91 -6.97 -26.34 22.94
N ALA A 92 -7.50 -25.52 22.04
CA ALA A 92 -8.76 -24.80 22.28
C ALA A 92 -9.93 -25.77 22.47
N GLY A 93 -10.02 -26.83 21.65
CA GLY A 93 -11.03 -27.88 21.80
C GLY A 93 -10.92 -28.64 23.11
N ALA A 94 -9.71 -29.02 23.51
CA ALA A 94 -9.45 -29.71 24.77
C ALA A 94 -9.82 -28.84 25.99
N LEU A 95 -9.49 -27.54 25.94
CA LEU A 95 -9.82 -26.60 27.00
C LEU A 95 -11.34 -26.44 27.16
N CYS A 96 -12.08 -26.30 26.05
CA CYS A 96 -13.54 -26.24 26.07
C CYS A 96 -14.16 -27.54 26.61
N ALA A 97 -13.67 -28.71 26.17
CA ALA A 97 -14.18 -30.00 26.64
C ALA A 97 -13.92 -30.20 28.14
N ALA A 98 -12.74 -29.79 28.64
CA ALA A 98 -12.41 -29.86 30.06
C ALA A 98 -13.31 -28.93 30.90
N ALA A 99 -13.55 -27.70 30.44
CA ALA A 99 -14.44 -26.76 31.12
C ALA A 99 -15.89 -27.28 31.19
N LEU A 100 -16.40 -27.85 30.09
CA LEU A 100 -17.73 -28.45 30.05
C LEU A 100 -17.83 -29.70 30.94
N GLY A 101 -16.79 -30.54 30.95
CA GLY A 101 -16.72 -31.71 31.82
C GLY A 101 -16.72 -31.36 33.30
N LEU A 102 -15.95 -30.33 33.70
CA LEU A 102 -15.94 -29.82 35.07
C LEU A 102 -17.29 -29.23 35.47
N LEU A 103 -17.95 -28.48 34.58
CA LEU A 103 -19.29 -27.93 34.83
C LEU A 103 -20.33 -29.03 35.01
N ALA A 104 -20.33 -30.04 34.14
CA ALA A 104 -21.25 -31.17 34.25
C ALA A 104 -21.02 -31.96 35.55
N TRP A 105 -19.76 -32.19 35.92
CA TRP A 105 -19.42 -32.84 37.18
C TRP A 105 -19.88 -32.03 38.40
N ALA A 106 -19.70 -30.71 38.39
CA ALA A 106 -20.15 -29.83 39.46
C ALA A 106 -21.69 -29.71 39.55
N LEU A 107 -22.42 -29.96 38.46
CA LEU A 107 -23.89 -29.98 38.47
C LEU A 107 -24.47 -31.31 38.96
N VAL A 108 -23.75 -32.41 38.80
CA VAL A 108 -24.19 -33.76 39.20
C VAL A 108 -23.81 -34.10 40.64
N ARG A 109 -22.83 -33.38 41.21
CA ARG A 109 -22.36 -33.57 42.59
C ARG A 109 -23.01 -32.57 43.54
#